data_AF-A0A1A6APG9-F1
#
_entry.id   AF-A0A1A6APG9-F1
#
_cell.length_a   1.000
_cell.length_b   1.000
_cell.length_c   1.000
_cell.angle_alpha   90.00
_cell.angle_beta   90.00
_cell.angle_gamma   90.00
#
_symmetry.space_group_name_H-M   'P 1'
#
loop_
_entity.id
_entity.type
_entity.pdbx_description
1 polymer ?
#
loop_
_entity_poly.entity_id
_entity_poly.type
_entity_poly.pdbx_seq_one_letter_code
_entity_poly.pdbx_strand_id
1 'polypeptide(L)'
;MSEVLFDENGHLTEKSIRCLKDGSLNSEESIMILDHVSECEKCSAYLADGFDDTELVKAPSGFCDEVENKIKKRKSNEFIFYSVRVSIAACMALVIVFSNTLNFIVNAKKVAGIAPPNLSIVNSINTNISNFSQKIINMEGFNNENEKR
;
A
#
# COMPACT_ATOMS: atom_id res chain seq x y z
N MET A 1 38.61 30.69 17.72
CA MET A 1 37.92 31.80 18.41
C MET A 1 36.51 31.32 18.75
N SER A 2 36.41 30.31 19.61
CA SER A 2 35.23 29.46 19.80
C SER A 2 34.68 29.48 21.23
N GLU A 3 35.22 30.33 22.10
CA GLU A 3 35.00 30.24 23.55
C GLU A 3 33.83 31.06 24.11
N VAL A 4 33.00 31.73 23.29
CA VAL A 4 31.85 32.47 23.84
C VAL A 4 30.61 32.37 22.96
N LEU A 5 30.27 31.16 22.51
CA LEU A 5 28.96 30.90 21.90
C LEU A 5 27.90 30.49 22.93
N PHE A 6 28.35 29.80 23.98
CA PHE A 6 27.50 29.27 25.04
C PHE A 6 27.91 29.86 26.40
N ASP A 7 26.92 30.03 27.28
CA ASP A 7 27.11 30.42 28.66
C ASP A 7 27.51 29.20 29.53
N GLU A 8 27.76 29.45 30.82
CA GLU A 8 28.13 28.43 31.79
C GLU A 8 27.04 27.35 32.01
N ASN A 9 25.80 27.65 31.61
CA ASN A 9 24.66 26.73 31.70
C ASN A 9 24.43 25.95 30.40
N GLY A 10 25.27 26.17 29.37
CA GLY A 10 25.14 25.52 28.06
C GLY A 10 24.05 26.12 27.17
N HIS A 11 23.57 27.33 27.46
CA HIS A 11 22.67 28.08 26.58
C HIS A 11 23.43 29.08 25.72
N LEU A 12 22.83 29.53 24.63
CA LEU A 12 23.44 30.56 23.79
C LEU A 12 23.59 31.88 24.56
N THR A 13 24.75 32.51 24.42
CA THR A 13 24.94 33.86 24.98
C THR A 13 24.14 34.89 24.19
N GLU A 14 23.75 35.99 24.84
CA GLU A 14 23.06 37.10 24.17
C GLU A 14 23.82 37.62 22.94
N LYS A 15 25.17 37.68 23.05
CA LYS A 15 26.05 38.08 21.95
C LYS A 15 25.91 37.13 20.75
N SER A 16 25.87 35.83 20.99
CA SER A 16 25.75 34.81 19.94
C SER A 16 24.43 34.92 19.20
N ILE A 17 23.35 35.15 19.94
CA ILE A 17 22.01 35.35 19.37
C ILE A 17 21.96 36.62 18.54
N ARG A 18 22.56 37.72 19.02
CA ARG A 18 22.68 38.96 18.24
C ARG A 18 23.51 38.77 16.97
N CYS A 19 24.64 38.06 17.05
CA CYS A 19 25.45 37.77 15.88
C CYS A 19 24.70 36.90 14.85
N LEU A 20 23.85 35.98 15.31
CA LEU A 20 22.96 35.19 14.45
C LEU A 20 21.92 36.08 13.75
N LYS A 21 21.26 36.99 14.50
CA LYS A 21 20.28 37.94 13.93
C LYS A 21 20.91 38.85 12.87
N ASP A 22 22.10 39.37 13.15
CA ASP A 22 22.80 40.31 12.27
C ASP A 22 23.50 39.61 11.10
N GLY A 23 23.47 38.27 11.02
CA GLY A 23 24.13 37.48 9.97
C GLY A 23 25.65 37.59 9.97
N SER A 24 26.25 37.91 11.12
CA SER A 24 27.69 38.17 11.26
C SER A 24 28.52 36.95 11.66
N LEU A 25 27.85 35.82 11.92
CA LEU A 25 28.50 34.52 12.19
C LEU A 25 29.04 33.92 10.91
N ASN A 26 30.13 33.14 11.02
CA ASN A 26 30.55 32.30 9.92
C ASN A 26 29.61 31.08 9.75
N SER A 27 29.73 30.36 8.64
CA SER A 27 28.83 29.24 8.34
C SER A 27 28.88 28.11 9.37
N GLU A 28 30.05 27.79 9.90
CA GLU A 28 30.22 26.71 10.90
C GLU A 28 29.58 27.09 12.24
N GLU A 29 29.79 28.33 12.68
CA GLU A 29 29.18 28.88 13.90
C GLU A 29 27.67 28.97 13.77
N SER A 30 27.17 29.38 12.60
CA SER A 30 25.73 29.45 12.33
C SER A 30 25.09 28.07 12.40
N ILE A 31 25.72 27.06 11.80
CA ILE A 31 25.22 25.68 11.84
C ILE A 31 25.19 25.18 13.28
N MET A 32 26.29 25.34 14.04
CA MET A 32 26.36 24.90 15.44
C MET A 32 25.28 25.55 16.31
N ILE A 33 25.05 26.85 16.14
CA ILE A 33 24.04 27.59 16.90
C ILE A 33 22.63 27.13 16.53
N LEU A 34 22.33 26.99 15.23
CA LEU A 34 21.02 26.57 14.76
C LEU A 34 20.70 25.12 15.13
N ASP A 35 21.71 24.24 15.13
CA ASP A 35 21.61 22.87 15.61
C ASP A 35 21.19 22.84 17.09
N HIS A 36 21.87 23.62 17.93
CA HIS A 36 21.49 23.77 19.33
C HIS A 36 20.08 24.35 19.54
N VAL A 37 19.71 25.39 18.78
CA VAL A 37 18.35 25.98 18.85
C VAL A 37 17.28 24.95 18.51
N SER A 38 17.57 24.01 17.62
CA SER A 38 16.62 22.96 17.24
C SER A 38 16.30 21.98 18.38
N GLU A 39 17.22 21.83 19.34
CA GLU A 39 17.10 20.92 20.47
C GLU A 39 16.81 21.62 21.81
N CYS A 40 17.09 22.92 21.93
CA CYS A 40 16.94 23.68 23.17
C CYS A 40 15.73 24.62 23.12
N GLU A 41 14.64 24.22 23.79
CA GLU A 41 13.39 25.01 23.88
C GLU A 41 13.62 26.44 24.39
N LYS A 42 14.45 26.61 25.42
CA LYS A 42 14.74 27.93 26.02
C LYS A 42 15.43 28.87 25.02
N CYS A 43 16.42 28.37 24.30
CA CYS A 43 17.14 29.15 23.29
C CYS A 43 16.25 29.45 22.07
N SER A 44 15.40 28.50 21.69
CA SER A 44 14.40 28.68 20.63
C SER A 44 13.38 29.76 20.99
N ALA A 45 12.83 29.72 22.20
CA ALA A 45 11.91 30.73 22.70
C ALA A 45 12.57 32.12 22.77
N TYR A 46 13.78 32.20 23.32
CA TYR A 46 14.51 33.47 23.39
C TYR A 46 14.82 34.05 22.00
N LEU A 47 15.19 33.20 21.03
CA LEU A 47 15.41 33.64 19.65
C LEU A 47 14.12 34.15 19.01
N ALA A 48 12.99 33.44 19.20
CA ALA A 48 11.69 33.82 18.65
C ALA A 48 11.18 35.14 19.23
N ASP A 49 11.31 35.33 20.55
CA ASP A 49 10.91 36.55 21.26
C ASP A 49 11.90 37.71 21.05
N GLY A 50 13.09 37.42 20.52
CA GLY A 50 14.17 38.38 20.35
C GLY A 50 14.01 39.34 19.16
N PHE A 51 12.98 39.20 18.33
CA PHE A 51 12.71 40.07 17.17
C PHE A 51 11.66 41.12 17.51
N ASP A 52 11.96 42.38 17.23
CA ASP A 52 10.97 43.46 17.29
C ASP A 52 10.16 43.52 15.99
N ASP A 53 8.91 43.97 16.05
CA ASP A 53 8.01 44.14 14.89
C ASP A 53 8.62 45.11 13.84
N THR A 54 9.54 45.97 14.26
CA THR A 54 10.28 46.89 13.38
C THR A 54 11.40 46.21 12.59
N GLU A 55 11.93 45.10 13.08
CA GLU A 55 12.95 44.29 12.40
C GLU A 55 12.33 43.32 11.37
N LEU A 56 11.05 43.00 11.53
CA LEU A 56 10.33 42.05 10.69
C LEU A 56 9.74 42.73 9.44
N VAL A 57 10.00 42.14 8.28
CA VAL A 57 9.41 42.59 7.03
C VAL A 57 7.92 42.24 7.02
N LYS A 58 7.07 43.24 6.74
CA LYS A 58 5.63 42.99 6.56
C LYS A 58 5.40 42.03 5.41
N ALA A 59 4.62 40.99 5.67
CA ALA A 59 4.20 40.06 4.64
C ALA A 59 3.47 40.80 3.51
N PRO A 60 3.70 40.44 2.23
CA PRO A 60 2.95 40.99 1.11
C PRO A 60 1.44 40.79 1.28
N SER A 61 0.64 41.71 0.72
CA SER A 61 -0.82 41.59 0.72
C SER A 61 -1.25 40.27 0.06
N GLY A 62 -2.13 39.51 0.72
CA GLY A 62 -2.62 38.22 0.22
C GLY A 62 -1.73 37.02 0.53
N PHE A 63 -0.56 37.21 1.15
CA PHE A 63 0.32 36.10 1.54
C PHE A 63 -0.36 35.13 2.51
N CYS A 64 -1.09 35.66 3.51
CA CYS A 64 -1.84 34.84 4.46
C CYS A 64 -2.89 33.98 3.75
N ASP A 65 -3.66 34.57 2.82
CA ASP A 65 -4.68 33.87 2.04
C ASP A 65 -4.06 32.78 1.16
N GLU A 66 -2.92 33.06 0.55
CA GLU A 66 -2.19 32.08 -0.27
C GLU A 66 -1.71 30.87 0.56
N VAL A 67 -1.12 31.14 1.73
CA VAL A 67 -0.63 30.10 2.65
C VAL A 67 -1.80 29.25 3.16
N GLU A 68 -2.88 29.90 3.61
CA GLU A 68 -4.06 29.20 4.11
C GLU A 68 -4.69 28.31 3.02
N ASN A 69 -4.79 28.82 1.80
CA ASN A 69 -5.33 28.07 0.67
C ASN A 69 -4.44 26.86 0.31
N LYS A 70 -3.10 27.01 0.35
CA LYS A 70 -2.16 25.90 0.15
C LYS A 70 -2.31 24.82 1.24
N ILE A 71 -2.45 25.21 2.50
CA ILE A 71 -2.64 24.28 3.63
C ILE A 71 -3.96 23.52 3.47
N LYS A 72 -5.07 24.23 3.19
CA LYS A 72 -6.40 23.62 2.99
C LYS A 72 -6.39 22.62 1.84
N LYS A 73 -5.79 22.99 0.70
CA LYS A 73 -5.69 22.12 -0.49
C LYS A 73 -4.92 20.83 -0.23
N ARG A 74 -3.85 20.89 0.59
CA ARG A 74 -3.08 19.71 0.97
C ARG A 74 -3.91 18.76 1.84
N LYS A 75 -4.59 19.29 2.86
CA LYS A 75 -5.43 18.53 3.78
C LYS A 75 -6.62 17.86 3.08
N SER A 76 -7.26 18.54 2.12
CA SER A 76 -8.38 17.97 1.37
C SER A 76 -7.96 16.81 0.47
N ASN A 77 -6.81 16.92 -0.19
CA ASN A 77 -6.37 15.89 -1.13
C ASN A 77 -6.02 14.58 -0.41
N GLU A 78 -5.28 14.64 0.69
CA GLU A 78 -4.91 13.45 1.46
C GLU A 78 -6.14 12.67 1.97
N PHE A 79 -7.15 13.39 2.46
CA PHE A 79 -8.40 12.79 2.92
C PHE A 79 -9.21 12.14 1.77
N ILE A 80 -9.28 12.81 0.61
CA ILE A 80 -10.00 12.29 -0.56
C ILE A 80 -9.34 11.01 -1.07
N PHE A 81 -8.00 10.99 -1.24
CA PHE A 81 -7.29 9.79 -1.70
C PHE A 81 -7.46 8.62 -0.74
N TYR A 82 -7.44 8.89 0.58
CA TYR A 82 -7.70 7.87 1.59
C TYR A 82 -9.13 7.31 1.48
N SER A 83 -10.14 8.19 1.44
CA SER A 83 -11.54 7.77 1.36
C SER A 83 -11.84 6.99 0.08
N VAL A 84 -11.32 7.44 -1.07
CA VAL A 84 -11.49 6.73 -2.36
C VAL A 84 -10.87 5.35 -2.30
N ARG A 85 -9.66 5.22 -1.74
CA ARG A 85 -8.98 3.92 -1.59
C ARG A 85 -9.79 2.94 -0.75
N VAL A 86 -10.33 3.41 0.39
CA VAL A 86 -11.16 2.57 1.28
C VAL A 86 -12.46 2.17 0.59
N SER A 87 -13.13 3.09 -0.09
CA SER A 87 -14.37 2.79 -0.82
C SER A 87 -14.14 1.78 -1.94
N ILE A 88 -13.06 1.90 -2.72
CA ILE A 88 -12.71 0.92 -3.76
C ILE A 88 -12.47 -0.46 -3.14
N ALA A 89 -11.70 -0.53 -2.05
CA ALA A 89 -11.43 -1.80 -1.37
C ALA A 89 -12.72 -2.46 -0.84
N ALA A 90 -13.62 -1.67 -0.24
CA ALA A 90 -14.92 -2.15 0.24
C ALA A 90 -15.78 -2.67 -0.92
N CYS A 91 -15.90 -1.92 -2.02
CA CYS A 91 -16.62 -2.35 -3.21
C CYS A 91 -16.03 -3.64 -3.81
N MET A 92 -14.70 -3.75 -3.91
CA MET A 92 -14.03 -4.97 -4.38
C MET A 92 -14.32 -6.17 -3.46
N ALA A 93 -14.30 -5.97 -2.13
CA ALA A 93 -14.63 -7.02 -1.18
C ALA A 93 -16.08 -7.51 -1.35
N LEU A 94 -17.02 -6.58 -1.52
CA LEU A 94 -18.43 -6.93 -1.80
C LEU A 94 -18.56 -7.71 -3.10
N VAL A 95 -17.92 -7.28 -4.19
CA VAL A 95 -17.93 -8.02 -5.46
C VAL A 95 -17.36 -9.43 -5.29
N ILE A 96 -16.23 -9.61 -4.58
CA ILE A 96 -15.64 -10.93 -4.35
C ILE A 96 -16.59 -11.86 -3.59
N VAL A 97 -17.29 -11.33 -2.59
CA VAL A 97 -18.26 -12.09 -1.77
C VAL A 97 -19.51 -12.45 -2.56
N PHE A 98 -20.11 -11.49 -3.28
CA PHE A 98 -21.39 -11.69 -3.96
C PHE A 98 -21.27 -12.34 -5.35
N SER A 99 -20.13 -12.22 -6.04
CA SER A 99 -19.96 -12.78 -7.39
C SER A 99 -19.52 -14.25 -7.42
N ASN A 100 -19.50 -14.94 -6.28
CA ASN A 100 -19.11 -16.34 -6.16
C ASN A 100 -17.67 -16.62 -6.72
N THR A 101 -16.85 -15.57 -6.85
CA THR A 101 -15.49 -15.62 -7.42
C THR A 101 -14.56 -16.51 -6.60
N LEU A 102 -14.76 -16.53 -5.27
CA LEU A 102 -14.05 -17.44 -4.36
C LEU A 102 -14.34 -18.91 -4.69
N ASN A 103 -15.56 -19.22 -5.09
CA ASN A 103 -16.00 -20.57 -5.45
C ASN A 103 -15.39 -21.00 -6.79
N PHE A 104 -15.25 -20.08 -7.75
CA PHE A 104 -14.52 -20.31 -9.00
C PHE A 104 -13.01 -20.56 -8.75
N ILE A 105 -12.35 -19.78 -7.89
CA ILE A 105 -10.93 -19.95 -7.58
C ILE A 105 -10.68 -21.28 -6.85
N VAL A 106 -11.54 -21.65 -5.90
CA VAL A 106 -11.46 -22.93 -5.19
C VAL A 106 -11.72 -24.10 -6.14
N ASN A 107 -12.71 -24.02 -7.03
CA ASN A 107 -12.95 -25.05 -8.04
C ASN A 107 -11.85 -25.11 -9.09
N ALA A 108 -11.28 -24.00 -9.54
CA ALA A 108 -10.16 -23.99 -10.49
C ALA A 108 -8.92 -24.68 -9.89
N LYS A 109 -8.62 -24.45 -8.61
CA LYS A 109 -7.55 -25.16 -7.88
C LYS A 109 -7.86 -26.65 -7.71
N LYS A 110 -9.14 -27.03 -7.53
CA LYS A 110 -9.59 -28.42 -7.43
C LYS A 110 -9.52 -29.15 -8.79
N VAL A 111 -9.80 -28.46 -9.89
CA VAL A 111 -9.76 -29.00 -11.27
C VAL A 111 -8.33 -29.13 -11.79
N ALA A 112 -7.41 -28.25 -11.39
CA ALA A 112 -5.99 -28.33 -11.79
C ALA A 112 -5.22 -29.52 -11.17
N GLY A 113 -5.81 -30.23 -10.19
CA GLY A 113 -5.18 -31.37 -9.49
C GLY A 113 -5.86 -32.73 -9.72
N ILE A 114 -6.90 -32.81 -10.56
CA ILE A 114 -7.60 -34.07 -10.84
C ILE A 114 -7.14 -34.57 -12.20
N ALA A 115 -6.33 -35.64 -12.22
CA ALA A 115 -6.06 -36.39 -13.44
C ALA A 115 -7.40 -36.81 -14.08
N PRO A 116 -7.55 -36.70 -15.41
CA PRO A 116 -8.81 -37.04 -16.07
C PRO A 116 -9.26 -38.45 -15.65
N PRO A 117 -10.56 -38.66 -15.38
CA PRO A 117 -11.06 -39.96 -14.94
C PRO A 117 -10.62 -41.02 -15.94
N ASN A 118 -10.03 -42.12 -15.44
CA ASN A 118 -9.54 -43.18 -16.30
C ASN A 118 -10.74 -43.92 -16.93
N LEU A 119 -11.12 -43.46 -18.13
CA LEU A 119 -12.22 -44.00 -18.93
C LEU A 119 -11.91 -45.41 -19.51
N SER A 120 -10.74 -45.99 -19.22
CA SER A 120 -10.40 -47.36 -19.63
C SER A 120 -11.39 -48.38 -19.08
N ILE A 121 -11.89 -48.21 -17.85
CA ILE A 121 -12.88 -49.13 -17.26
C ILE A 121 -14.20 -49.08 -18.04
N VAL A 122 -14.66 -47.88 -18.44
CA VAL A 122 -15.89 -47.71 -19.21
C VAL A 122 -15.73 -48.29 -20.62
N ASN A 123 -14.58 -48.06 -21.26
CA ASN A 123 -14.26 -48.67 -22.55
C ASN A 123 -14.19 -50.21 -22.45
N SER A 124 -13.59 -50.76 -21.40
CA SER A 124 -13.56 -52.21 -21.16
C SER A 124 -14.97 -52.78 -20.96
N ILE A 125 -15.85 -52.09 -20.24
CA ILE A 125 -17.25 -52.51 -20.08
C ILE A 125 -17.95 -52.51 -21.44
N ASN A 126 -17.79 -51.45 -22.24
CA ASN A 126 -18.41 -51.35 -23.56
C ASN A 126 -17.91 -52.46 -24.51
N THR A 127 -16.60 -52.73 -24.52
CA THR A 127 -16.00 -53.82 -25.30
C THR A 127 -16.49 -55.19 -24.83
N ASN A 128 -16.61 -55.41 -23.51
CA ASN A 128 -17.10 -56.68 -22.97
C ASN A 128 -18.57 -56.92 -23.31
N ILE A 129 -19.42 -55.89 -23.25
CA ILE A 129 -20.83 -55.99 -23.64
C ILE A 129 -20.96 -56.28 -25.14
N SER A 130 -20.18 -55.60 -25.98
CA SER A 130 -20.17 -55.86 -27.43
C SER A 130 -19.73 -57.30 -27.74
N ASN A 131 -18.66 -57.77 -27.09
CA ASN A 131 -18.18 -59.15 -27.25
C ASN A 131 -19.18 -60.19 -26.74
N PHE A 132 -19.86 -59.92 -25.62
CA PHE A 132 -20.91 -60.79 -25.11
C PHE A 132 -22.11 -60.85 -26.05
N SER A 133 -22.54 -59.71 -26.57
CA SER A 133 -23.62 -59.61 -27.57
C SER A 133 -23.27 -60.40 -28.84
N GLN A 134 -22.07 -60.23 -29.38
CA GLN A 134 -21.58 -61.03 -30.52
C GLN A 134 -21.54 -62.53 -30.21
N LYS A 135 -21.16 -62.92 -28.99
CA LYS A 135 -21.14 -64.32 -28.57
C LYS A 135 -22.54 -64.92 -28.50
N ILE A 136 -23.55 -64.17 -28.04
CA ILE A 136 -24.95 -64.60 -28.06
C ILE A 136 -25.45 -64.75 -29.49
N ILE A 137 -25.23 -63.74 -30.33
CA ILE A 137 -25.69 -63.75 -31.74
C ILE A 137 -25.09 -64.94 -32.49
N ASN A 138 -23.79 -65.19 -32.33
CA ASN A 138 -23.14 -66.33 -32.95
C ASN A 138 -23.66 -67.66 -32.38
N MET A 139 -23.95 -67.73 -31.06
CA MET A 139 -24.50 -68.94 -30.45
C MET A 139 -25.95 -69.23 -30.89
N GLU A 140 -26.77 -68.20 -31.11
CA GLU A 140 -28.10 -68.34 -31.72
C GLU A 140 -28.02 -68.76 -33.19
N GLY A 141 -27.05 -68.23 -33.96
CA GLY A 141 -26.76 -68.66 -35.33
C GLY A 141 -26.42 -70.14 -35.40
N PHE A 142 -25.49 -70.62 -34.56
CA PHE A 142 -25.13 -72.03 -34.47
C PHE A 142 -26.27 -72.94 -33.98
N ASN A 143 -27.17 -72.46 -33.13
CA ASN A 143 -28.30 -73.27 -32.66
C ASN A 143 -29.36 -73.44 -33.76
N ASN A 144 -29.59 -72.41 -34.59
CA ASN A 144 -30.53 -72.46 -35.72
C ASN A 144 -30.04 -73.35 -36.89
N GLU A 145 -28.72 -73.53 -37.03
CA GLU A 145 -28.13 -74.42 -38.04
C GLU A 145 -28.20 -75.91 -37.65
N ASN A 146 -28.18 -76.22 -36.35
CA ASN A 146 -28.30 -77.58 -35.83
C ASN A 146 -29.76 -78.08 -35.74
N GLU A 147 -30.76 -77.18 -35.79
CA GLU A 147 -32.19 -77.53 -35.75
C GLU A 147 -32.79 -77.79 -37.15
N LYS A 148 -32.06 -77.50 -38.23
CA LYS A 148 -32.48 -77.72 -39.63
C LYS A 148 -31.81 -78.92 -40.32
N ARG A 149 -31.22 -79.85 -39.57
CA ARG A 149 -30.70 -81.12 -40.07
C ARG A 149 -31.54 -82.30 -39.61
#